data_AF-A0A2E6NRP9-F1
#
_entry.id   AF-A0A2E6NRP9-F1
#
_cell.length_a   1.000
_cell.length_b   1.000
_cell.length_c   1.000
_cell.angle_alpha   90.00
_cell.angle_beta   90.00
_cell.angle_gamma   90.00
#
_symmetry.space_group_name_H-M   'P 1'
#
loop_
_entity.id
_entity.type
_entity.pdbx_description
1 polymer ?
#
loop_
_entity_poly.entity_id
_entity_poly.type
_entity_poly.pdbx_seq_one_letter_code
_entity_poly.pdbx_strand_id
1 'polypeptide(L)'
;MFRSIALFLVMLSAAGLYPALSAQERIGKARGKIKIAWSELNTKNYKIEYEAVIPVQTAQKIGGELEDILVQYQGLFRFKSSKKMLVRFMDSENTYEQVGGDPRMAGFYNPGSGYLVIKQLPFYDLIPIVYHEAFHQYLHSFVGDVQIPIWFNEGMAVYFEGMQRDEKSKTRALSPKLIKRGKIRMVKDAINTRTQIPLETLLKVTHEEFHDKENEALYYSQSFAVMFYFMQLSRGKAALNYMKELKKTGDPEAANTKLFGKKMKNLKRIEASWKSYIRKLDTRQVASK
;
A
#
# COMPACT_ATOMS: atom_id res chain seq x y z
N MET A 1 26.60 -24.95 -83.34
CA MET A 1 25.44 -25.62 -82.73
C MET A 1 25.85 -26.14 -81.36
N PHE A 2 25.51 -25.43 -80.29
CA PHE A 2 25.71 -25.88 -78.91
C PHE A 2 24.39 -25.73 -78.16
N ARG A 3 23.96 -26.80 -77.50
CA ARG A 3 22.74 -26.90 -76.68
C ARG A 3 23.02 -26.45 -75.25
N SER A 4 22.01 -25.79 -74.68
CA SER A 4 21.91 -25.25 -73.32
C SER A 4 22.20 -26.25 -72.20
N ILE A 5 22.82 -25.75 -71.12
CA ILE A 5 22.58 -26.18 -69.74
C ILE A 5 22.42 -24.92 -68.90
N ALA A 6 21.29 -24.81 -68.19
CA ALA A 6 20.94 -23.72 -67.30
C ALA A 6 21.74 -23.82 -65.98
N LEU A 7 22.30 -22.69 -65.53
CA LEU A 7 22.90 -22.55 -64.20
C LEU A 7 22.07 -21.55 -63.39
N PHE A 8 21.45 -22.03 -62.31
CA PHE A 8 20.73 -21.23 -61.33
C PHE A 8 21.75 -20.50 -60.43
N LEU A 9 21.79 -19.16 -60.48
CA LEU A 9 22.53 -18.35 -59.52
C LEU A 9 21.66 -18.10 -58.29
N VAL A 10 22.09 -18.60 -57.14
CA VAL A 10 21.60 -18.21 -55.81
C VAL A 10 22.35 -16.94 -55.40
N MET A 11 21.66 -15.80 -55.34
CA MET A 11 22.16 -14.58 -54.70
C MET A 11 21.75 -14.59 -53.22
N LEU A 12 22.72 -14.78 -52.32
CA LEU A 12 22.57 -14.47 -50.90
C LEU A 12 22.55 -12.94 -50.72
N SER A 13 21.44 -12.38 -50.23
CA SER A 13 21.44 -11.06 -49.60
C SER A 13 21.53 -11.22 -48.09
N ALA A 14 22.65 -10.81 -47.50
CA ALA A 14 22.82 -10.70 -46.06
C ALA A 14 22.00 -9.51 -45.53
N ALA A 15 20.78 -9.77 -45.07
CA ALA A 15 20.01 -8.81 -44.29
C ALA A 15 20.41 -8.96 -42.82
N GLY A 16 21.13 -7.95 -42.29
CA GLY A 16 21.38 -7.82 -40.86
C GLY A 16 20.06 -7.70 -40.11
N LEU A 17 19.73 -8.74 -39.33
CA LEU A 17 18.61 -8.77 -38.40
C LEU A 17 18.93 -7.87 -37.19
N TYR A 18 18.60 -6.59 -37.28
CA TYR A 18 18.24 -5.84 -36.07
C TYR A 18 16.77 -6.16 -35.77
N PRO A 19 16.42 -6.67 -34.58
CA PRO A 19 15.01 -6.82 -34.24
C PRO A 19 14.39 -5.41 -34.21
N ALA A 20 13.42 -5.18 -35.10
CA ALA A 20 12.62 -3.97 -35.06
C ALA A 20 11.91 -3.94 -33.70
N LEU A 21 12.21 -2.93 -32.88
CA LEU A 21 11.48 -2.69 -31.62
C LEU A 21 9.98 -2.80 -31.87
N SER A 22 9.33 -3.56 -31.00
CA SER A 22 7.88 -3.79 -31.04
C SER A 22 7.13 -2.45 -31.03
N ALA A 23 5.92 -2.41 -31.58
CA ALA A 23 5.11 -1.20 -31.58
C ALA A 23 4.89 -0.65 -30.14
N GLN A 24 4.86 -1.53 -29.13
CA GLN A 24 4.82 -1.15 -27.72
C GLN A 24 6.10 -0.45 -27.25
N GLU A 25 7.28 -0.91 -27.65
CA GLU A 25 8.54 -0.22 -27.34
C GLU A 25 8.74 1.09 -28.13
N ARG A 26 8.14 1.19 -29.33
CA ARG A 26 8.11 2.45 -30.11
C ARG A 26 7.16 3.49 -29.48
N ILE A 27 6.02 3.06 -28.94
CA ILE A 27 5.07 3.92 -28.21
C ILE A 27 5.69 4.42 -26.90
N GLY A 28 6.51 3.61 -26.21
CA GLY A 28 7.20 4.02 -24.98
C GLY A 28 8.19 5.18 -25.15
N LYS A 29 8.70 5.43 -26.35
CA LYS A 29 9.71 6.49 -26.64
C LYS A 29 9.12 7.82 -27.13
N ALA A 30 7.82 7.89 -27.44
CA ALA A 30 7.18 9.10 -27.96
C ALA A 30 6.43 9.94 -26.90
N ARG A 31 6.59 9.63 -25.62
CA ARG A 31 6.11 10.50 -24.53
C ARG A 31 7.12 11.62 -24.33
N GLY A 32 6.94 12.73 -25.03
CA GLY A 32 7.76 13.93 -24.85
C GLY A 32 7.86 14.28 -23.35
N LYS A 33 9.05 14.69 -22.89
CA LYS A 33 9.22 15.28 -21.56
C LYS A 33 8.37 16.54 -21.51
N ILE A 34 7.18 16.45 -20.92
CA ILE A 34 6.33 17.61 -20.69
C ILE A 34 7.11 18.51 -19.72
N LYS A 35 7.31 19.78 -20.09
CA LYS A 35 7.90 20.75 -19.18
C LYS A 35 6.86 21.08 -18.11
N ILE A 36 6.94 20.41 -16.97
CA ILE A 36 6.04 20.63 -15.84
C ILE A 36 6.51 21.84 -15.05
N ALA A 37 5.60 22.78 -14.79
CA ALA A 37 5.79 23.76 -13.74
C ALA A 37 5.43 23.11 -12.39
N TRP A 38 6.30 23.27 -11.40
CA TRP A 38 6.09 22.76 -10.04
C TRP A 38 5.81 23.91 -9.09
N SER A 39 4.96 23.66 -8.11
CA SER A 39 4.69 24.51 -6.97
C SER A 39 5.01 23.75 -5.68
N GLU A 40 5.19 24.48 -4.58
CA GLU A 40 5.48 23.90 -3.27
C GLU A 40 4.49 24.39 -2.23
N LEU A 41 4.01 23.46 -1.40
CA LEU A 41 3.23 23.74 -0.21
C LEU A 41 3.92 23.12 1.00
N ASN A 42 4.07 23.90 2.07
CA ASN A 42 4.58 23.44 3.34
C ASN A 42 3.45 23.34 4.35
N THR A 43 3.31 22.18 4.99
CA THR A 43 2.51 22.02 6.21
C THR A 43 3.46 21.92 7.41
N LYS A 44 2.93 21.56 8.58
CA LYS A 44 3.74 21.36 9.79
C LYS A 44 4.74 20.21 9.62
N ASN A 45 4.25 19.07 9.12
CA ASN A 45 5.00 17.82 9.04
C ASN A 45 5.30 17.38 7.59
N TYR A 46 4.81 18.08 6.57
CA TYR A 46 5.00 17.71 5.18
C TYR A 46 5.56 18.85 4.32
N LYS A 47 6.38 18.46 3.35
CA LYS A 47 6.78 19.26 2.19
C LYS A 47 6.12 18.64 0.96
N ILE A 48 5.23 19.38 0.31
CA ILE A 48 4.42 18.89 -0.81
C ILE A 48 4.85 19.63 -2.08
N GLU A 49 5.50 18.91 -2.97
CA GLU A 49 5.78 19.34 -4.34
C GLU A 49 4.61 18.92 -5.22
N TYR A 50 3.99 19.84 -5.93
CA TYR A 50 2.81 19.53 -6.75
C TYR A 50 2.87 20.20 -8.11
N GLU A 51 2.30 19.56 -9.12
CA GLU A 51 2.24 20.14 -10.46
C GLU A 51 1.38 21.42 -10.42
N ALA A 52 1.89 22.53 -10.93
CA ALA A 52 1.28 23.86 -10.78
C ALA A 52 -0.09 24.00 -11.44
N VAL A 53 -0.48 23.04 -12.29
CA VAL A 53 -1.83 22.91 -12.84
C VAL A 53 -2.87 22.54 -11.77
N ILE A 54 -2.45 21.84 -10.71
CA ILE A 54 -3.31 21.49 -9.59
C ILE A 54 -3.63 22.77 -8.80
N PRO A 55 -4.92 23.10 -8.59
CA PRO A 55 -5.29 24.26 -7.79
C PRO A 55 -4.69 24.19 -6.38
N VAL A 56 -4.19 25.31 -5.86
CA VAL A 56 -3.56 25.37 -4.53
C VAL A 56 -4.49 24.87 -3.42
N GLN A 57 -5.80 25.08 -3.54
CA GLN A 57 -6.80 24.60 -2.58
C GLN A 57 -6.86 23.06 -2.54
N THR A 58 -6.66 22.40 -3.68
CA THR A 58 -6.59 20.94 -3.79
C THR A 58 -5.35 20.42 -3.06
N ALA A 59 -4.18 21.04 -3.29
CA ALA A 59 -2.94 20.69 -2.59
C ALA A 59 -3.05 20.95 -1.07
N GLN A 60 -3.69 22.05 -0.66
CA GLN A 60 -3.97 22.37 0.75
C GLN A 60 -4.87 21.32 1.40
N LYS A 61 -5.91 20.85 0.69
CA LYS A 61 -6.78 19.80 1.20
C LYS A 61 -6.02 18.50 1.41
N ILE A 62 -5.16 18.08 0.48
CA ILE A 62 -4.27 16.91 0.67
C ILE A 62 -3.34 17.12 1.87
N GLY A 63 -2.74 18.30 2.00
CA GLY A 63 -1.91 18.64 3.15
C GLY A 63 -2.65 18.51 4.48
N GLY A 64 -3.90 18.99 4.56
CA GLY A 64 -4.73 18.83 5.76
C GLY A 64 -5.06 17.38 6.09
N GLU A 65 -5.38 16.57 5.07
CA GLU A 65 -5.68 15.14 5.24
C GLU A 65 -4.44 14.35 5.71
N LEU A 66 -3.26 14.67 5.19
CA LEU A 66 -1.99 14.10 5.63
C LEU A 66 -1.65 14.44 7.10
N GLU A 67 -1.87 15.70 7.51
CA GLU A 67 -1.68 16.11 8.90
C GLU A 67 -2.64 15.36 9.85
N ASP A 68 -3.90 15.22 9.45
CA ASP A 68 -4.92 14.59 10.28
C ASP A 68 -4.70 13.07 10.44
N ILE A 69 -4.33 12.37 9.36
CA ILE A 69 -4.03 10.94 9.47
C ILE A 69 -2.72 10.69 10.22
N LEU A 70 -1.74 11.59 10.11
CA LEU A 70 -0.50 11.51 10.88
C LEU A 70 -0.78 11.51 12.39
N VAL A 71 -1.74 12.30 12.88
CA VAL A 71 -2.16 12.27 14.29
C VAL A 71 -2.59 10.86 14.71
N GLN A 72 -3.29 10.12 13.85
CA GLN A 72 -3.72 8.75 14.13
C GLN A 72 -2.55 7.78 14.19
N TYR A 73 -1.61 7.87 13.25
CA TYR A 73 -0.39 7.05 13.27
C TYR A 73 0.43 7.31 14.53
N GLN A 74 0.65 8.58 14.87
CA GLN A 74 1.41 8.99 16.05
C GLN A 74 0.73 8.57 17.35
N GLY A 75 -0.61 8.60 17.40
CA GLY A 75 -1.39 8.13 18.53
C GLY A 75 -1.17 6.64 18.82
N LEU A 76 -1.10 5.82 17.77
CA LEU A 76 -0.85 4.38 17.90
C LEU A 76 0.63 4.07 18.18
N PHE A 77 1.53 4.59 17.34
CA PHE A 77 2.94 4.19 17.34
C PHE A 77 3.82 5.01 18.29
N ARG A 78 3.32 6.14 18.79
CA ARG A 78 4.00 7.03 19.74
C ARG A 78 5.37 7.49 19.24
N PHE A 79 5.48 7.70 17.94
CA PHE A 79 6.68 8.16 17.27
C PHE A 79 6.38 9.45 16.50
N LYS A 80 7.32 10.38 16.46
CA LYS A 80 7.24 11.60 15.66
C LYS A 80 8.53 11.75 14.89
N SER A 81 8.42 11.94 13.58
CA SER A 81 9.58 12.30 12.76
C SER A 81 10.06 13.70 13.14
N SER A 82 11.37 13.91 13.17
CA SER A 82 11.98 15.23 13.31
C SER A 82 12.11 15.98 11.98
N LYS A 83 11.95 15.27 10.85
CA LYS A 83 12.03 15.83 9.50
C LYS A 83 10.63 15.84 8.86
N LYS A 84 10.38 16.84 8.02
CA LYS A 84 9.19 16.85 7.17
C LYS A 84 9.23 15.67 6.20
N MET A 85 8.10 15.00 6.05
CA MET A 85 7.91 13.94 5.07
C MET A 85 7.64 14.55 3.69
N LEU A 86 8.19 13.93 2.65
CA LEU A 86 8.18 14.46 1.29
C LEU A 86 7.00 13.90 0.50
N VAL A 87 6.29 14.74 -0.23
CA VAL A 87 5.14 14.35 -1.05
C VAL A 87 5.28 14.94 -2.44
N ARG A 88 4.98 14.13 -3.46
CA ARG A 88 4.75 14.58 -4.84
C ARG A 88 3.30 14.36 -5.21
N PHE A 89 2.62 15.41 -5.62
CA PHE A 89 1.23 15.36 -6.05
C PHE A 89 1.09 15.75 -7.52
N MET A 90 0.65 14.81 -8.35
CA MET A 90 0.84 14.85 -9.79
C MET A 90 -0.52 14.73 -10.49
N ASP A 91 -0.77 15.57 -11.49
CA ASP A 91 -1.97 15.52 -12.32
C ASP A 91 -1.72 14.69 -13.59
N SER A 92 -0.53 14.84 -14.18
CA SER A 92 -0.16 14.13 -15.40
C SER A 92 0.18 12.66 -15.15
N GLU A 93 -0.49 11.78 -15.89
CA GLU A 93 -0.19 10.33 -15.85
C GLU A 93 1.22 10.03 -16.38
N ASN A 94 1.66 10.72 -17.43
CA ASN A 94 3.00 10.53 -18.00
C ASN A 94 4.10 10.81 -16.97
N THR A 95 3.93 11.85 -16.16
CA THR A 95 4.93 12.29 -15.19
C THR A 95 4.92 11.34 -13.99
N TYR A 96 3.74 10.87 -13.58
CA TYR A 96 3.57 9.83 -12.57
C TYR A 96 4.26 8.52 -12.96
N GLU A 97 4.13 8.08 -14.21
CA GLU A 97 4.85 6.90 -14.72
C GLU A 97 6.38 7.12 -14.76
N GLN A 98 6.84 8.31 -15.13
CA GLN A 98 8.29 8.63 -15.17
C GLN A 98 8.97 8.59 -13.81
N VAL A 99 8.22 8.79 -12.72
CA VAL A 99 8.76 8.65 -11.34
C VAL A 99 8.58 7.23 -10.77
N GLY A 100 8.12 6.28 -11.59
CA GLY A 100 7.97 4.86 -11.24
C GLY A 100 6.55 4.44 -10.87
N GLY A 101 5.55 5.30 -11.07
CA GLY A 101 4.15 4.96 -10.78
C GLY A 101 3.57 3.97 -11.79
N ASP A 102 2.87 2.95 -11.30
CA ASP A 102 2.02 2.10 -12.13
C ASP A 102 0.72 2.84 -12.44
N PRO A 103 0.34 3.07 -13.72
CA PRO A 103 -0.87 3.83 -14.06
C PRO A 103 -2.17 3.26 -13.47
N ARG A 104 -2.17 1.97 -13.11
CA ARG A 104 -3.30 1.29 -12.44
C ARG A 104 -3.43 1.65 -10.95
N MET A 105 -2.37 2.18 -10.36
CA MET A 105 -2.29 2.63 -8.96
C MET A 105 -2.32 4.16 -8.91
N ALA A 106 -2.98 4.72 -7.90
CA ALA A 106 -3.07 6.18 -7.76
C ALA A 106 -2.09 6.78 -6.74
N GLY A 107 -1.25 5.95 -6.14
CA GLY A 107 -0.15 6.40 -5.31
C GLY A 107 0.79 5.25 -4.98
N PHE A 108 1.97 5.62 -4.50
CA PHE A 108 2.94 4.69 -3.90
C PHE A 108 3.89 5.46 -3.00
N TYR A 109 4.39 4.81 -1.95
CA TYR A 109 5.56 5.29 -1.22
C TYR A 109 6.86 4.72 -1.80
N ASN A 110 7.82 5.59 -2.11
CA ASN A 110 9.15 5.19 -2.57
C ASN A 110 10.19 5.35 -1.45
N PRO A 111 10.64 4.26 -0.79
CA PRO A 111 11.61 4.34 0.30
C PRO A 111 12.98 4.88 -0.13
N GLY A 112 13.40 4.61 -1.37
CA GLY A 112 14.71 5.06 -1.90
C GLY A 112 14.80 6.58 -2.07
N SER A 113 13.68 7.25 -2.34
CA SER A 113 13.62 8.72 -2.43
C SER A 113 12.97 9.39 -1.22
N GLY A 114 12.26 8.63 -0.38
CA GLY A 114 11.48 9.13 0.75
C GLY A 114 10.17 9.83 0.35
N TYR A 115 9.84 9.87 -0.95
CA TYR A 115 8.62 10.50 -1.43
C TYR A 115 7.42 9.57 -1.34
N LEU A 116 6.34 10.10 -0.78
CA LEU A 116 4.98 9.66 -1.08
C LEU A 116 4.56 10.29 -2.40
N VAL A 117 4.30 9.49 -3.42
CA VAL A 117 3.86 9.96 -4.74
C VAL A 117 2.38 9.67 -4.91
N ILE A 118 1.60 10.68 -5.28
CA ILE A 118 0.15 10.61 -5.41
C ILE A 118 -0.26 11.17 -6.78
N LYS A 119 -1.15 10.45 -7.47
CA LYS A 119 -1.81 10.89 -8.70
C LYS A 119 -3.16 11.52 -8.37
N GLN A 120 -3.48 12.64 -8.99
CA GLN A 120 -4.76 13.34 -8.84
C GLN A 120 -5.92 12.43 -9.25
N LEU A 121 -6.92 12.35 -8.37
CA LEU A 121 -8.19 11.66 -8.57
C LEU A 121 -9.30 12.45 -7.87
N PRO A 122 -10.59 12.11 -8.08
CA PRO A 122 -11.67 12.58 -7.23
C PRO A 122 -11.35 12.28 -5.75
N PHE A 123 -11.58 13.25 -4.86
CA PHE A 123 -11.18 13.15 -3.45
C PHE A 123 -11.75 11.93 -2.72
N TYR A 124 -12.97 11.52 -3.06
CA TYR A 124 -13.59 10.35 -2.43
C TYR A 124 -12.77 9.07 -2.64
N ASP A 125 -12.18 8.92 -3.82
CA ASP A 125 -11.33 7.77 -4.16
C ASP A 125 -9.87 7.99 -3.70
N LEU A 126 -9.42 9.25 -3.71
CA LEU A 126 -8.04 9.62 -3.41
C LEU A 126 -7.69 9.50 -1.93
N ILE A 127 -8.56 9.95 -1.01
CA ILE A 127 -8.21 10.04 0.42
C ILE A 127 -7.87 8.68 1.06
N PRO A 128 -8.63 7.60 0.80
CA PRO A 128 -8.22 6.28 1.27
C PRO A 128 -6.80 5.90 0.82
N ILE A 129 -6.47 6.14 -0.45
CA ILE A 129 -5.14 5.84 -1.03
C ILE A 129 -4.07 6.69 -0.34
N VAL A 130 -4.32 7.98 -0.12
CA VAL A 130 -3.40 8.86 0.62
C VAL A 130 -3.14 8.31 2.03
N TYR A 131 -4.17 7.87 2.75
CA TYR A 131 -4.00 7.28 4.08
C TYR A 131 -3.28 5.92 4.06
N HIS A 132 -3.44 5.16 2.99
CA HIS A 132 -2.73 3.90 2.79
C HIS A 132 -1.23 4.15 2.59
N GLU A 133 -0.89 4.96 1.60
CA GLU A 133 0.49 5.20 1.21
C GLU A 133 1.27 6.07 2.21
N ALA A 134 0.62 7.05 2.84
CA ALA A 134 1.23 7.84 3.92
C ALA A 134 1.56 6.98 5.15
N PHE A 135 0.84 5.86 5.36
CA PHE A 135 1.18 4.93 6.42
C PHE A 135 2.51 4.23 6.14
N HIS A 136 2.77 3.78 4.91
CA HIS A 136 4.06 3.20 4.54
C HIS A 136 5.21 4.19 4.75
N GLN A 137 5.03 5.44 4.32
CA GLN A 137 6.00 6.52 4.56
C GLN A 137 6.27 6.74 6.05
N TYR A 138 5.20 6.81 6.85
CA TYR A 138 5.31 6.98 8.30
C TYR A 138 6.06 5.81 8.95
N LEU A 139 5.72 4.58 8.56
CA LEU A 139 6.30 3.37 9.13
C LEU A 139 7.78 3.26 8.79
N HIS A 140 8.17 3.56 7.55
CA HIS A 140 9.58 3.67 7.15
C HIS A 140 10.31 4.74 7.95
N SER A 141 9.70 5.91 8.19
CA SER A 141 10.28 6.94 9.07
C SER A 141 10.44 6.46 10.51
N PHE A 142 9.59 5.55 10.97
CA PHE A 142 9.65 4.98 12.31
C PHE A 142 10.75 3.92 12.46
N VAL A 143 10.89 3.00 11.50
CA VAL A 143 11.77 1.83 11.62
C VAL A 143 13.03 1.85 10.75
N GLY A 144 13.17 2.80 9.83
CA GLY A 144 14.27 2.87 8.86
C GLY A 144 14.22 1.71 7.86
N ASP A 145 15.38 1.20 7.51
CA ASP A 145 15.56 0.14 6.48
C ASP A 145 15.19 -1.27 6.97
N VAL A 146 14.58 -1.39 8.15
CA VAL A 146 14.10 -2.69 8.66
C VAL A 146 12.99 -3.21 7.75
N GLN A 147 13.16 -4.41 7.22
CA GLN A 147 12.14 -5.06 6.41
C GLN A 147 10.90 -5.37 7.24
N ILE A 148 9.77 -4.77 6.88
CA ILE A 148 8.49 -4.98 7.54
C ILE A 148 7.78 -6.17 6.87
N PRO A 149 7.31 -7.17 7.64
CA PRO A 149 6.51 -8.26 7.09
C PRO A 149 5.28 -7.73 6.36
N ILE A 150 5.07 -8.18 5.12
CA ILE A 150 4.06 -7.60 4.23
C ILE A 150 2.64 -7.68 4.80
N TRP A 151 2.28 -8.79 5.45
CA TRP A 151 0.98 -8.93 6.12
C TRP A 151 0.74 -7.85 7.18
N PHE A 152 1.79 -7.41 7.88
CA PHE A 152 1.69 -6.36 8.88
C PHE A 152 1.61 -4.99 8.19
N ASN A 153 2.49 -4.74 7.23
CA ASN A 153 2.59 -3.48 6.50
C ASN A 153 1.26 -3.14 5.81
N GLU A 154 0.79 -4.03 4.94
CA GLU A 154 -0.45 -3.87 4.19
C GLU A 154 -1.68 -3.95 5.09
N GLY A 155 -1.67 -4.85 6.09
CA GLY A 155 -2.80 -5.00 7.02
C GLY A 155 -3.07 -3.73 7.83
N MET A 156 -2.01 -3.04 8.27
CA MET A 156 -2.13 -1.75 8.95
C MET A 156 -2.44 -0.61 7.97
N ALA A 157 -1.86 -0.61 6.78
CA ALA A 157 -2.17 0.38 5.74
C ALA A 157 -3.68 0.36 5.40
N VAL A 158 -4.24 -0.83 5.16
CA VAL A 158 -5.68 -1.01 4.92
C VAL A 158 -6.54 -0.63 6.14
N TYR A 159 -6.02 -0.81 7.37
CA TYR A 159 -6.72 -0.37 8.56
C TYR A 159 -6.87 1.16 8.60
N PHE A 160 -5.80 1.90 8.31
CA PHE A 160 -5.83 3.35 8.28
C PHE A 160 -6.53 3.92 7.05
N GLU A 161 -6.41 3.26 5.90
CA GLU A 161 -7.16 3.57 4.68
C GLU A 161 -8.68 3.61 4.93
N GLY A 162 -9.17 2.77 5.85
CA GLY A 162 -10.59 2.74 6.22
C GLY A 162 -11.03 3.85 7.20
N MET A 163 -10.13 4.73 7.63
CA MET A 163 -10.51 5.83 8.52
C MET A 163 -11.33 6.87 7.80
N GLN A 164 -12.35 7.37 8.48
CA GLN A 164 -13.23 8.42 7.95
C GLN A 164 -13.53 9.42 9.06
N ARG A 165 -13.81 10.66 8.67
CA ARG A 165 -14.29 11.67 9.62
C ARG A 165 -15.70 11.31 10.05
N ASP A 166 -15.96 11.35 11.34
CA ASP A 166 -17.34 11.28 11.84
C ASP A 166 -17.99 12.65 11.66
N GLU A 167 -18.79 12.81 10.59
CA GLU A 167 -19.50 14.06 10.28
C GLU A 167 -20.48 14.50 11.38
N LYS A 168 -20.93 13.55 12.21
CA LYS A 168 -21.86 13.81 13.33
C LYS A 168 -21.11 14.16 14.62
N SER A 169 -19.80 13.93 14.68
CA SER A 169 -18.97 14.28 15.82
C SER A 169 -18.56 15.75 15.78
N LYS A 170 -18.70 16.44 16.93
CA LYS A 170 -18.22 17.83 17.10
C LYS A 170 -16.72 17.97 16.85
N THR A 171 -15.96 16.88 17.01
CA THR A 171 -14.50 16.88 16.81
C THR A 171 -14.09 16.66 15.36
N ARG A 172 -14.98 16.12 14.51
CA ARG A 172 -14.68 15.66 13.14
C ARG A 172 -13.39 14.83 13.02
N ALA A 173 -12.97 14.19 14.12
CA ALA A 173 -11.77 13.40 14.18
C ALA A 173 -11.91 12.15 13.29
N LEU A 174 -10.80 11.71 12.71
CA LEU A 174 -10.74 10.44 12.00
C LEU A 174 -11.04 9.30 12.97
N SER A 175 -11.94 8.43 12.55
CA SER A 175 -12.45 7.34 13.35
C SER A 175 -12.35 6.02 12.59
N PRO A 176 -11.80 4.96 13.21
CA PRO A 176 -11.82 3.63 12.64
C PRO A 176 -13.22 3.01 12.68
N LYS A 177 -14.25 3.67 13.25
CA LYS A 177 -15.62 3.13 13.34
C LYS A 177 -16.31 2.97 11.98
N LEU A 178 -15.72 3.45 10.89
CA LEU A 178 -16.28 3.32 9.53
C LEU A 178 -15.49 2.35 8.66
N ILE A 179 -15.03 1.25 9.28
CA ILE A 179 -14.30 0.15 8.63
C ILE A 179 -14.95 -0.37 7.36
N LYS A 180 -14.09 -0.77 6.42
CA LYS A 180 -14.37 -1.53 5.20
C LYS A 180 -15.13 -2.84 5.48
N ARG A 181 -16.46 -2.74 5.56
CA ARG A 181 -17.37 -3.87 5.75
C ARG A 181 -17.15 -4.99 4.73
N GLY A 182 -16.81 -4.64 3.48
CA GLY A 182 -16.54 -5.58 2.40
C GLY A 182 -15.37 -6.53 2.69
N LYS A 183 -14.24 -6.01 3.20
CA LYS A 183 -13.07 -6.84 3.53
C LYS A 183 -13.35 -7.79 4.69
N ILE A 184 -14.05 -7.31 5.73
CA ILE A 184 -14.46 -8.21 6.84
C ILE A 184 -15.42 -9.28 6.34
N ARG A 185 -16.38 -8.94 5.47
CA ARG A 185 -17.31 -9.91 4.88
C ARG A 185 -16.57 -10.98 4.09
N MET A 186 -15.63 -10.59 3.21
CA MET A 186 -14.80 -11.54 2.45
C MET A 186 -14.08 -12.53 3.37
N VAL A 187 -13.45 -12.04 4.44
CA VAL A 187 -12.73 -12.89 5.40
C VAL A 187 -13.71 -13.78 6.18
N LYS A 188 -14.88 -13.25 6.55
CA LYS A 188 -15.93 -14.03 7.22
C LYS A 188 -16.42 -15.17 6.33
N ASP A 189 -16.62 -14.91 5.05
CA ASP A 189 -17.02 -15.92 4.07
C ASP A 189 -15.92 -16.97 3.92
N ALA A 190 -14.66 -16.56 3.74
CA ALA A 190 -13.51 -17.48 3.67
C ALA A 190 -13.35 -18.34 4.95
N ILE A 191 -13.61 -17.76 6.13
CA ILE A 191 -13.60 -18.49 7.40
C ILE A 191 -14.73 -19.54 7.48
N ASN A 192 -15.89 -19.25 6.89
CA ASN A 192 -17.04 -20.15 6.91
C ASN A 192 -16.88 -21.30 5.90
N THR A 193 -16.29 -21.03 4.74
CA THR A 193 -15.99 -22.03 3.69
C THR A 193 -14.66 -22.74 3.91
N ARG A 194 -13.91 -22.40 4.96
CA ARG A 194 -12.58 -22.93 5.29
C ARG A 194 -11.50 -22.64 4.23
N THR A 195 -11.69 -21.61 3.42
CA THR A 195 -10.73 -21.15 2.40
C THR A 195 -9.85 -20.01 2.88
N GLN A 196 -9.98 -19.58 4.15
CA GLN A 196 -9.10 -18.57 4.72
C GLN A 196 -7.64 -19.06 4.82
N ILE A 197 -6.69 -18.14 4.63
CA ILE A 197 -5.25 -18.42 4.73
C ILE A 197 -4.92 -18.80 6.19
N PRO A 198 -4.21 -19.90 6.48
CA PRO A 198 -3.75 -20.19 7.84
C PRO A 198 -2.85 -19.07 8.37
N LEU A 199 -2.95 -18.69 9.65
CA LEU A 199 -2.10 -17.60 10.16
C LEU A 199 -0.62 -17.92 10.07
N GLU A 200 -0.22 -19.19 10.21
CA GLU A 200 1.18 -19.58 10.01
C GLU A 200 1.70 -19.26 8.61
N THR A 201 0.88 -19.47 7.58
CA THR A 201 1.19 -19.11 6.19
C THR A 201 1.23 -17.59 6.02
N LEU A 202 0.22 -16.88 6.53
CA LEU A 202 0.13 -15.42 6.41
C LEU A 202 1.34 -14.72 7.03
N LEU A 203 1.87 -15.21 8.15
CA LEU A 203 3.02 -14.59 8.85
C LEU A 203 4.34 -14.77 8.11
N LYS A 204 4.41 -15.71 7.15
CA LYS A 204 5.62 -16.07 6.39
C LYS A 204 5.53 -15.67 4.91
N VAL A 205 4.39 -15.13 4.48
CA VAL A 205 4.14 -14.80 3.08
C VAL A 205 5.15 -13.79 2.57
N THR A 206 5.71 -14.07 1.40
CA THR A 206 6.62 -13.18 0.68
C THR A 206 5.85 -12.09 -0.06
N HIS A 207 6.57 -11.08 -0.56
CA HIS A 207 5.97 -10.04 -1.40
C HIS A 207 5.33 -10.65 -2.67
N GLU A 208 6.01 -11.60 -3.31
CA GLU A 208 5.54 -12.23 -4.54
C GLU A 208 4.27 -13.06 -4.31
N GLU A 209 4.23 -13.88 -3.25
CA GLU A 209 3.05 -14.68 -2.90
C GLU A 209 1.86 -13.81 -2.48
N PHE A 210 2.11 -12.68 -1.82
CA PHE A 210 1.06 -11.77 -1.39
C PHE A 210 0.35 -11.09 -2.57
N HIS A 211 1.10 -10.78 -3.63
CA HIS A 211 0.62 -10.17 -4.87
C HIS A 211 0.25 -11.20 -5.95
N ASP A 212 0.06 -12.47 -5.56
CA ASP A 212 -0.52 -13.48 -6.44
C ASP A 212 -1.94 -13.06 -6.85
N LYS A 213 -2.21 -13.00 -8.16
CA LYS A 213 -3.45 -12.43 -8.72
C LYS A 213 -4.71 -13.13 -8.22
N GLU A 214 -4.64 -14.42 -7.92
CA GLU A 214 -5.81 -15.19 -7.49
C GLU A 214 -6.16 -14.90 -6.02
N ASN A 215 -5.15 -14.63 -5.19
CA ASN A 215 -5.31 -14.56 -3.73
C ASN A 215 -5.05 -13.17 -3.14
N GLU A 216 -4.54 -12.21 -3.90
CA GLU A 216 -4.14 -10.87 -3.43
C GLU A 216 -5.26 -10.19 -2.62
N ALA A 217 -6.49 -10.22 -3.15
CA ALA A 217 -7.64 -9.63 -2.46
C ALA A 217 -7.90 -10.26 -1.07
N LEU A 218 -7.70 -11.57 -0.94
CA LEU A 218 -7.83 -12.29 0.33
C LEU A 218 -6.65 -12.02 1.25
N TYR A 219 -5.41 -11.97 0.75
CA TYR A 219 -4.22 -11.59 1.52
C TYR A 219 -4.38 -10.21 2.16
N TYR A 220 -4.75 -9.21 1.36
CA TYR A 220 -5.04 -7.86 1.85
C TYR A 220 -6.16 -7.86 2.89
N SER A 221 -7.28 -8.52 2.58
CA SER A 221 -8.47 -8.51 3.43
C SER A 221 -8.23 -9.23 4.76
N GLN A 222 -7.50 -10.35 4.73
CA GLN A 222 -7.19 -11.13 5.92
C GLN A 222 -6.14 -10.45 6.79
N SER A 223 -5.09 -9.89 6.19
CA SER A 223 -4.09 -9.07 6.90
C SER A 223 -4.75 -7.92 7.66
N PHE A 224 -5.65 -7.21 6.97
CA PHE A 224 -6.50 -6.20 7.60
C PHE A 224 -7.37 -6.76 8.73
N ALA A 225 -8.06 -7.88 8.53
CA ALA A 225 -8.95 -8.46 9.55
C ALA A 225 -8.19 -8.91 10.80
N VAL A 226 -6.95 -9.40 10.65
CA VAL A 226 -6.06 -9.75 11.78
C VAL A 226 -5.63 -8.49 12.52
N MET A 227 -5.19 -7.45 11.81
CA MET A 227 -4.85 -6.16 12.42
C MET A 227 -6.04 -5.53 13.12
N PHE A 228 -7.19 -5.51 12.46
CA PHE A 228 -8.45 -5.05 13.04
C PHE A 228 -8.75 -5.76 14.36
N TYR A 229 -8.64 -7.09 14.42
CA TYR A 229 -8.82 -7.85 15.66
C TYR A 229 -7.84 -7.43 16.77
N PHE A 230 -6.56 -7.23 16.45
CA PHE A 230 -5.58 -6.75 17.43
C PHE A 230 -5.86 -5.32 17.91
N MET A 231 -6.35 -4.45 17.02
CA MET A 231 -6.79 -3.10 17.35
C MET A 231 -7.96 -3.13 18.32
N GLN A 232 -8.92 -4.06 18.14
CA GLN A 232 -10.09 -4.19 19.01
C GLN A 232 -9.76 -4.82 20.37
N LEU A 233 -8.97 -5.90 20.40
CA LEU A 233 -8.67 -6.60 21.65
C LEU A 233 -7.70 -5.86 22.57
N SER A 234 -6.70 -5.21 21.98
CA SER A 234 -5.57 -4.66 22.75
C SER A 234 -5.48 -3.14 22.69
N ARG A 235 -6.48 -2.47 22.07
CA ARG A 235 -6.42 -1.04 21.74
C ARG A 235 -5.11 -0.69 21.01
N GLY A 236 -4.71 -1.56 20.08
CA GLY A 236 -3.49 -1.43 19.28
C GLY A 236 -2.16 -1.72 20.00
N LYS A 237 -2.16 -2.09 21.29
CA LYS A 237 -0.93 -2.45 22.02
C LYS A 237 -0.16 -3.59 21.35
N ALA A 238 -0.85 -4.57 20.78
CA ALA A 238 -0.21 -5.67 20.06
C ALA A 238 0.57 -5.18 18.84
N ALA A 239 -0.05 -4.33 17.99
CA ALA A 239 0.61 -3.74 16.82
C ALA A 239 1.80 -2.85 17.21
N LEU A 240 1.64 -2.02 18.24
CA LEU A 240 2.73 -1.19 18.78
C LEU A 240 3.91 -2.04 19.26
N ASN A 241 3.63 -3.08 20.05
CA ASN A 241 4.68 -3.94 20.61
C ASN A 241 5.38 -4.75 19.51
N TYR A 242 4.63 -5.21 18.51
CA TYR A 242 5.18 -5.89 17.34
C TYR A 242 6.21 -4.99 16.64
N MET A 243 5.81 -3.75 16.30
CA MET A 243 6.71 -2.83 15.61
C MET A 243 7.89 -2.36 16.46
N LYS A 244 7.71 -2.20 17.77
CA LYS A 244 8.82 -1.88 18.68
C LYS A 244 9.85 -3.00 18.73
N GLU A 245 9.40 -4.25 18.79
CA GLU A 245 10.31 -5.40 18.77
C GLU A 245 11.02 -5.48 17.42
N LEU A 246 10.27 -5.38 16.31
CA LEU A 246 10.83 -5.41 14.97
C LEU A 246 11.87 -4.29 14.75
N LYS A 247 11.57 -3.06 15.14
CA LYS A 247 12.53 -1.94 15.09
C LYS A 247 13.81 -2.23 15.89
N LYS A 248 13.66 -2.89 17.05
CA LYS A 248 14.78 -3.17 17.94
C LYS A 248 15.67 -4.29 17.39
N THR A 249 15.08 -5.32 16.80
CA THR A 249 15.79 -6.56 16.43
C THR A 249 16.12 -6.65 14.96
N GLY A 250 15.38 -5.96 14.09
CA GLY A 250 15.40 -6.18 12.64
C GLY A 250 14.83 -7.54 12.22
N ASP A 251 14.26 -8.31 13.16
CA ASP A 251 13.91 -9.71 12.98
C ASP A 251 12.39 -9.93 13.17
N PRO A 252 11.65 -10.26 12.09
CA PRO A 252 10.25 -10.67 12.15
C PRO A 252 9.96 -11.86 13.07
N GLU A 253 10.88 -12.82 13.22
CA GLU A 253 10.67 -13.98 14.08
C GLU A 253 10.69 -13.59 15.56
N ALA A 254 11.55 -12.67 15.97
CA ALA A 254 11.54 -12.09 17.31
C ALA A 254 10.22 -11.35 17.59
N ALA A 255 9.73 -10.55 16.63
CA ALA A 255 8.44 -9.86 16.75
C ALA A 255 7.26 -10.84 16.82
N ASN A 256 7.29 -11.91 16.00
CA ASN A 256 6.32 -13.00 16.05
C ASN A 256 6.36 -13.74 17.39
N THR A 257 7.56 -14.02 17.92
CA THR A 257 7.73 -14.63 19.25
C THR A 257 7.14 -13.77 20.35
N LYS A 258 7.27 -12.44 20.25
CA LYS A 258 6.66 -11.51 21.21
C LYS A 258 5.14 -11.58 21.19
N LEU A 259 4.54 -11.69 20.00
CA LEU A 259 3.09 -11.66 19.81
C LEU A 259 2.43 -13.03 20.05
N PHE A 260 3.03 -14.10 19.55
CA PHE A 260 2.47 -15.46 19.54
C PHE A 260 3.17 -16.43 20.51
N GLY A 261 4.19 -15.96 21.24
CA GLY A 261 4.97 -16.75 22.19
C GLY A 261 6.09 -17.57 21.53
N LYS A 262 7.01 -18.08 22.35
CA LYS A 262 8.12 -18.94 21.90
C LYS A 262 7.61 -20.10 21.04
N LYS A 263 8.29 -20.35 19.91
CA LYS A 263 7.91 -21.37 18.92
C LYS A 263 6.43 -21.27 18.50
N MET A 264 5.88 -20.05 18.47
CA MET A 264 4.50 -19.78 18.07
C MET A 264 3.44 -20.54 18.88
N LYS A 265 3.74 -20.91 20.14
CA LYS A 265 2.86 -21.79 20.96
C LYS A 265 1.43 -21.29 21.13
N ASN A 266 1.18 -19.98 21.04
CA ASN A 266 -0.16 -19.39 21.17
C ASN A 266 -0.85 -19.18 19.81
N LEU A 267 -0.18 -19.42 18.68
CA LEU A 267 -0.69 -19.10 17.35
C LEU A 267 -2.05 -19.74 17.07
N LYS A 268 -2.18 -21.05 17.29
CA LYS A 268 -3.45 -21.78 17.08
C LYS A 268 -4.60 -21.21 17.93
N ARG A 269 -4.34 -20.85 19.19
CA ARG A 269 -5.34 -20.26 20.08
C ARG A 269 -5.75 -18.86 19.62
N ILE A 270 -4.77 -18.05 19.21
CA ILE A 270 -5.01 -16.70 18.69
C ILE A 270 -5.80 -16.78 17.37
N GLU A 271 -5.43 -17.68 16.47
CA GLU A 271 -6.15 -17.94 15.22
C GLU A 271 -7.60 -18.35 15.48
N ALA A 272 -7.85 -19.29 16.39
CA ALA A 272 -9.20 -19.72 16.75
C ALA A 272 -10.03 -18.55 17.31
N SER A 273 -9.42 -17.73 18.17
CA SER A 273 -10.07 -16.58 18.80
C SER A 273 -10.37 -15.47 17.78
N TRP A 274 -9.43 -15.20 16.87
CA TRP A 274 -9.62 -14.30 15.74
C TRP A 274 -10.75 -14.77 14.82
N LYS A 275 -10.74 -16.04 14.40
CA LYS A 275 -11.81 -16.61 13.56
C LYS A 275 -13.17 -16.50 14.25
N SER A 276 -13.24 -16.82 15.55
CA SER A 276 -14.48 -16.67 16.32
C SER A 276 -14.94 -15.21 16.40
N TYR A 277 -14.02 -14.26 16.56
CA TYR A 277 -14.34 -12.83 16.61
C TYR A 277 -14.94 -12.36 15.28
N ILE A 278 -14.28 -12.66 14.15
CA ILE A 278 -14.76 -12.27 12.82
C ILE A 278 -16.13 -12.89 12.49
N ARG A 279 -16.35 -14.18 12.82
CA ARG A 279 -17.65 -14.83 12.62
C ARG A 279 -18.79 -14.13 13.38
N LYS A 280 -18.52 -13.72 14.63
CA LYS A 280 -19.52 -13.07 15.50
C LYS A 280 -19.72 -11.59 15.20
N LEU A 281 -18.81 -10.95 14.47
CA LEU A 281 -18.94 -9.54 14.13
C LEU A 281 -20.19 -9.31 13.27
N ASP A 282 -21.10 -8.47 13.76
CA ASP A 282 -22.20 -7.93 12.96
C ASP A 282 -21.64 -6.81 12.09
N THR A 283 -21.43 -7.11 10.82
CA THR A 283 -20.87 -6.17 9.84
C THR A 283 -21.77 -4.95 9.61
N ARG A 284 -23.03 -4.97 10.08
CA ARG A 284 -23.93 -3.80 10.07
C ARG A 284 -23.70 -2.86 11.25
N GLN A 285 -23.24 -3.39 12.40
CA GLN A 285 -22.96 -2.66 13.63
C GLN A 285 -21.51 -2.21 13.79
N VAL A 286 -20.64 -2.50 12.82
CA VAL A 286 -19.24 -2.00 12.82
C VAL A 286 -19.19 -0.46 12.87
N ALA A 287 -20.33 0.22 12.62
CA ALA A 287 -20.52 1.66 12.77
C ALA A 287 -21.26 2.13 14.04
N SER A 288 -21.43 1.31 15.09
CA SER A 288 -22.16 1.76 16.28
C SER A 288 -21.61 1.19 17.60
N LYS A 289 -20.65 1.92 18.17
CA LYS A 289 -20.66 2.47 19.55
C LYS A 289 -19.39 3.28 19.77
#